data_AF-A0ABC8IW25-F1
#
_entry.id   AF-A0ABC8IW25-F1
#
_cell.length_a   1.000
_cell.length_b   1.000
_cell.length_c   1.000
_cell.angle_alpha   90.00
_cell.angle_beta   90.00
_cell.angle_gamma   90.00
#
_symmetry.space_group_name_H-M   'P 1'
#
loop_
_entity.id
_entity.type
_entity.pdbx_description
1 polymer ?
#
loop_
_entity_poly.entity_id
_entity_poly.type
_entity_poly.pdbx_seq_one_letter_code
_entity_poly.pdbx_strand_id
1 'polypeptide(L)'
;MINGGLNILSSAVEVSNMEAMVYRLKAKKAENDLARLQNEALERESKLVRDHATAIRRAERRDRREVSSVMSQRASEFEAELGNLSEAYSLVGDFRECCASVSTLWKTRLGKFNFKDEVATMEGGRKDYAHAEALVSPIEGRLQGFWDPIPVSPDTKEALTEVLGEDEEVNCPASAFEVSLSGNVSI
;
A
#
# COMPACT_ATOMS: atom_id res chain seq x y z
N MET A 1 60.18 -58.13 47.76
CA MET A 1 59.94 -57.83 46.33
C MET A 1 58.68 -56.99 46.06
N ILE A 2 58.06 -56.35 47.06
CA ILE A 2 56.78 -55.61 46.88
C ILE A 2 57.00 -54.14 46.48
N ASN A 3 58.09 -53.51 46.91
CA ASN A 3 58.34 -52.07 46.68
C ASN A 3 58.67 -51.70 45.22
N GLY A 4 59.20 -52.64 44.42
CA GLY A 4 59.54 -52.36 43.02
C GLY A 4 58.33 -52.20 42.11
N GLY A 5 57.26 -53.00 42.34
CA GLY A 5 56.01 -52.89 41.57
C GLY A 5 55.21 -51.63 41.88
N LEU A 6 55.28 -51.14 43.13
CA LEU A 6 54.57 -49.94 43.57
C LEU A 6 55.09 -48.67 42.86
N ASN A 7 56.41 -48.54 42.65
CA ASN A 7 57.00 -47.40 41.94
C ASN A 7 56.64 -47.37 40.44
N ILE A 8 56.51 -48.54 39.81
CA ILE A 8 56.11 -48.66 38.40
C ILE A 8 54.66 -48.22 38.23
N LEU A 9 53.77 -48.64 39.13
CA LEU A 9 52.36 -48.23 39.11
C LEU A 9 52.20 -46.73 39.36
N SER A 10 52.97 -46.15 40.30
CA SER A 10 52.97 -44.70 40.54
C SER A 10 53.37 -43.92 39.28
N SER A 11 54.44 -44.33 38.60
CA SER A 11 54.90 -43.70 37.37
C SER A 11 53.89 -43.85 36.21
N ALA A 12 53.26 -45.02 36.08
CA ALA A 12 52.23 -45.24 35.07
C ALA A 12 50.99 -44.34 35.28
N VAL A 13 50.58 -44.13 36.54
CA VAL A 13 49.49 -43.21 36.89
C VAL A 13 49.87 -41.76 36.57
N GLU A 14 51.10 -41.34 36.86
CA GLU A 14 51.59 -40.00 36.51
C GLU A 14 51.59 -39.75 35.00
N VAL A 15 52.05 -40.70 34.19
CA VAL A 15 52.02 -40.61 32.72
C VAL A 15 50.58 -40.54 32.21
N SER A 16 49.69 -41.41 32.71
CA SER A 16 48.27 -41.40 32.33
C SER A 16 47.58 -40.06 32.67
N ASN A 17 47.91 -39.48 33.83
CA ASN A 17 47.39 -38.17 34.23
C ASN A 17 47.89 -37.05 33.31
N MET A 18 49.16 -37.08 32.89
CA MET A 18 49.71 -36.10 31.94
C MET A 18 49.03 -36.21 30.57
N GLU A 19 48.83 -37.43 30.05
CA GLU A 19 48.11 -37.65 28.79
C GLU A 19 46.66 -37.13 28.86
N ALA A 20 45.94 -37.45 29.93
CA ALA A 20 44.58 -36.97 30.15
C ALA A 20 44.51 -35.43 30.20
N MET A 21 45.49 -34.76 30.80
CA MET A 21 45.56 -33.30 30.84
C MET A 21 45.76 -32.71 29.43
N VAL A 22 46.60 -33.32 28.60
CA VAL A 22 46.81 -32.89 27.21
C VAL A 22 45.51 -33.02 26.40
N TYR A 23 44.78 -34.14 26.54
CA TYR A 23 43.49 -34.31 25.85
C TYR A 23 42.46 -33.27 26.29
N ARG A 24 42.34 -33.00 27.60
CA ARG A 24 41.42 -31.97 28.11
C ARG A 24 41.76 -30.58 27.57
N LEU A 25 43.06 -30.24 27.48
CA LEU A 25 43.48 -28.95 26.94
C LEU A 25 43.15 -28.83 25.44
N LYS A 26 43.36 -29.89 24.66
CA LYS A 26 42.96 -29.95 23.25
C LYS A 26 41.44 -29.83 23.08
N ALA A 27 40.66 -30.53 23.89
CA ALA A 27 39.20 -30.45 23.88
C ALA A 27 38.72 -29.04 24.21
N LYS A 28 39.24 -28.43 25.30
CA LYS A 28 38.92 -27.05 25.68
C LYS A 28 39.27 -26.03 24.60
N LYS A 29 40.38 -26.23 23.88
CA LYS A 29 40.73 -25.38 22.73
C LYS A 29 39.69 -25.49 21.61
N ALA A 30 39.29 -26.71 21.27
CA ALA A 30 38.27 -26.95 20.25
C ALA A 30 36.89 -26.38 20.64
N GLU A 31 36.49 -26.51 21.91
CA GLU A 31 35.27 -25.89 22.46
C GLU A 31 35.30 -24.36 22.31
N ASN A 32 36.42 -23.73 22.66
CA ASN A 32 36.57 -22.28 22.50
C ASN A 32 36.53 -21.84 21.02
N ASP A 33 37.17 -22.60 20.14
CA ASP A 33 37.16 -22.33 18.70
C ASP A 33 35.73 -22.49 18.13
N LEU A 34 34.98 -23.48 18.58
CA LEU A 34 33.57 -23.66 18.22
C LEU A 34 32.71 -22.50 18.70
N ALA A 35 32.86 -22.08 19.97
CA ALA A 35 32.12 -20.95 20.52
C ALA A 35 32.42 -19.65 19.73
N ARG A 36 33.67 -19.43 19.31
CA ARG A 36 34.03 -18.30 18.46
C ARG A 36 33.31 -18.36 17.11
N LEU A 37 33.32 -19.52 16.44
CA LEU A 37 32.65 -19.68 15.14
C LEU A 37 31.13 -19.48 15.25
N GLN A 38 30.50 -19.97 16.33
CA GLN A 38 29.08 -19.77 16.59
C GLN A 38 28.75 -18.29 16.78
N ASN A 39 29.54 -17.55 17.56
CA ASN A 39 29.33 -16.11 17.73
C ASN A 39 29.46 -15.35 16.41
N GLU A 40 30.48 -15.64 15.60
CA GLU A 40 30.62 -15.01 14.29
C GLU A 40 29.47 -15.36 13.33
N ALA A 41 28.96 -16.60 13.38
CA ALA A 41 27.80 -17.00 12.58
C ALA A 41 26.54 -16.21 12.99
N LEU A 42 26.29 -16.08 14.29
CA LEU A 42 25.18 -15.28 14.82
C LEU A 42 25.30 -13.79 14.45
N GLU A 43 26.51 -13.23 14.48
CA GLU A 43 26.72 -11.84 14.04
C GLU A 43 26.41 -11.63 12.55
N ARG A 44 26.81 -12.59 11.69
CA ARG A 44 26.49 -12.57 10.26
C ARG A 44 24.98 -12.68 10.02
N GLU A 45 24.31 -13.59 10.73
CA GLU A 45 22.86 -13.78 10.66
C GLU A 45 22.10 -12.52 11.13
N SER A 46 22.48 -11.96 12.27
CA SER A 46 21.93 -10.70 12.79
C SER A 46 22.10 -9.54 11.80
N LYS A 47 23.23 -9.47 11.10
CA LYS A 47 23.44 -8.49 10.04
C LYS A 47 22.52 -8.76 8.84
N LEU A 48 22.40 -10.00 8.40
CA LEU A 48 21.53 -10.38 7.28
C LEU A 48 20.06 -10.06 7.55
N VAL A 49 19.56 -10.35 8.76
CA VAL A 49 18.20 -9.99 9.19
C VAL A 49 17.98 -8.48 9.14
N ARG A 50 18.94 -7.68 9.61
CA ARG A 50 18.87 -6.21 9.53
C ARG A 50 18.88 -5.69 8.09
N ASP A 51 19.74 -6.26 7.24
CA ASP A 51 19.83 -5.89 5.84
C ASP A 51 18.54 -6.24 5.09
N HIS A 52 17.99 -7.44 5.34
CA HIS A 52 16.70 -7.89 4.80
C HIS A 52 15.54 -7.00 5.23
N ALA A 53 15.42 -6.70 6.53
CA ALA A 53 14.40 -5.77 7.05
C ALA A 53 14.53 -4.36 6.44
N THR A 54 15.75 -3.94 6.09
CA THR A 54 15.97 -2.67 5.42
C THR A 54 15.59 -2.73 3.94
N ALA A 55 15.83 -3.86 3.27
CA ALA A 55 15.40 -4.09 1.89
C ALA A 55 13.86 -4.10 1.77
N ILE A 56 13.15 -4.83 2.65
CA ILE A 56 11.68 -4.83 2.70
C ILE A 56 11.15 -3.40 2.86
N ARG A 57 11.65 -2.65 3.85
CA ARG A 57 11.22 -1.26 4.08
C ARG A 57 11.54 -0.31 2.92
N ARG A 58 12.49 -0.65 2.04
CA ARG A 58 12.76 0.11 0.81
C ARG A 58 11.79 -0.27 -0.29
N ALA A 59 11.49 -1.57 -0.45
CA ALA A 59 10.49 -2.06 -1.40
C ALA A 59 9.10 -1.46 -1.09
N GLU A 60 8.63 -1.59 0.15
CA GLU A 60 7.35 -1.03 0.60
C GLU A 60 7.23 0.49 0.33
N ARG A 61 8.32 1.23 0.54
CA ARG A 61 8.36 2.67 0.24
C ARG A 61 8.30 2.97 -1.25
N ARG A 62 8.81 2.09 -2.12
CA ARG A 62 8.68 2.24 -3.58
C ARG A 62 7.26 1.96 -4.01
N ASP A 63 6.69 0.83 -3.60
CA ASP A 63 5.32 0.43 -3.94
C ASP A 63 4.32 1.51 -3.50
N ARG A 64 4.50 2.06 -2.30
CA ARG A 64 3.66 3.16 -1.80
C ARG A 64 3.80 4.45 -2.63
N ARG A 65 4.99 4.76 -3.15
CA ARG A 65 5.18 5.93 -4.04
C ARG A 65 4.51 5.70 -5.38
N GLU A 66 4.59 4.49 -5.92
CA GLU A 66 3.94 4.12 -7.18
C GLU A 66 2.42 4.23 -7.04
N VAL A 67 1.84 3.65 -6.00
CA VAL A 67 0.41 3.78 -5.69
C VAL A 67 0.02 5.24 -5.51
N SER A 68 0.80 6.02 -4.74
CA SER A 68 0.53 7.44 -4.53
C SER A 68 0.58 8.25 -5.83
N SER A 69 1.54 7.94 -6.71
CA SER A 69 1.65 8.57 -8.02
C SER A 69 0.45 8.27 -8.91
N VAL A 70 0.02 7.00 -8.97
CA VAL A 70 -1.18 6.59 -9.74
C VAL A 70 -2.44 7.24 -9.18
N MET A 71 -2.58 7.29 -7.85
CA MET A 71 -3.70 7.97 -7.19
C MET A 71 -3.73 9.46 -7.51
N SER A 72 -2.57 10.11 -7.52
CA SER A 72 -2.46 11.54 -7.82
C SER A 72 -2.83 11.82 -9.28
N GLN A 73 -2.36 10.98 -10.21
CA GLN A 73 -2.75 11.06 -11.62
C GLN A 73 -4.26 10.87 -11.79
N ARG A 74 -4.84 9.82 -11.19
CA ARG A 74 -6.28 9.56 -11.24
C ARG A 74 -7.09 10.71 -10.66
N ALA A 75 -6.64 11.31 -9.55
CA ALA A 75 -7.31 12.47 -8.96
C ALA A 75 -7.31 13.68 -9.90
N SER A 76 -6.17 13.98 -10.54
CA SER A 76 -6.10 15.07 -11.52
C SER A 76 -6.98 14.81 -12.75
N GLU A 77 -7.01 13.59 -13.27
CA GLU A 77 -7.89 13.21 -14.38
C GLU A 77 -9.37 13.30 -13.98
N PHE A 78 -9.73 12.86 -12.78
CA PHE A 78 -11.07 12.94 -12.23
C PHE A 78 -11.54 14.40 -12.06
N GLU A 79 -10.69 15.27 -11.52
CA GLU A 79 -11.00 16.71 -11.39
C GLU A 79 -11.23 17.36 -12.76
N ALA A 80 -10.42 17.02 -13.77
CA ALA A 80 -10.60 17.52 -15.12
C ALA A 80 -11.93 17.05 -15.73
N GLU A 81 -12.27 15.76 -15.59
CA GLU A 81 -13.54 15.21 -16.10
C GLU A 81 -14.77 15.76 -15.37
N LEU A 82 -14.68 15.99 -14.06
CA LEU A 82 -15.73 16.68 -13.32
C LEU A 82 -15.92 18.12 -13.79
N GLY A 83 -14.84 18.84 -14.10
CA GLY A 83 -14.90 20.17 -14.70
C GLY A 83 -15.66 20.15 -16.02
N ASN A 84 -15.30 19.22 -16.92
CA ASN A 84 -15.97 19.04 -18.21
C ASN A 84 -17.46 18.71 -18.04
N LEU A 85 -17.79 17.85 -17.06
CA LEU A 85 -19.17 17.49 -16.77
C LEU A 85 -19.97 18.70 -16.29
N SER A 86 -19.39 19.50 -15.39
CA SER A 86 -20.02 20.73 -14.88
C SER A 86 -20.27 21.73 -16.00
N GLU A 87 -19.34 21.90 -16.93
CA GLU A 87 -19.50 22.79 -18.09
C GLU A 87 -20.63 22.31 -19.01
N ALA A 88 -20.69 21.01 -19.31
CA ALA A 88 -21.77 20.43 -20.11
C ALA A 88 -23.14 20.62 -19.45
N TYR A 89 -23.25 20.38 -18.14
CA TYR A 89 -24.50 20.61 -17.40
C TYR A 89 -24.88 22.10 -17.33
N SER A 90 -23.90 23.01 -17.21
CA SER A 90 -24.17 24.46 -17.26
C SER A 90 -24.82 24.84 -18.58
N LEU A 91 -24.25 24.39 -19.71
CA LEU A 91 -24.79 24.69 -21.03
C LEU A 91 -26.20 24.11 -21.25
N VAL A 92 -26.43 22.89 -20.78
CA VAL A 92 -27.76 22.24 -20.79
C VAL A 92 -28.76 23.02 -19.94
N GLY A 93 -28.32 23.53 -18.78
CA GLY A 93 -29.10 24.38 -17.89
C GLY A 93 -29.48 25.71 -18.53
N ASP A 94 -28.50 26.44 -19.07
CA ASP A 94 -28.67 27.74 -19.72
C ASP A 94 -29.65 27.65 -20.89
N PHE A 95 -29.55 26.59 -21.70
CA PHE A 95 -30.48 26.34 -22.80
C PHE A 95 -31.91 26.08 -22.28
N ARG A 96 -32.08 25.30 -21.20
CA ARG A 96 -33.41 25.06 -20.59
C ARG A 96 -34.01 26.34 -20.03
N GLU A 97 -33.22 27.18 -19.38
CA GLU A 97 -33.66 28.47 -18.85
C GLU A 97 -34.07 29.44 -19.97
N CYS A 98 -33.27 29.52 -21.03
CA CYS A 98 -33.61 30.29 -22.24
C CYS A 98 -34.96 29.81 -22.82
N CYS A 99 -35.15 28.50 -22.99
CA CYS A 99 -36.41 27.93 -23.48
C CYS A 99 -37.61 28.26 -22.57
N ALA A 100 -37.41 28.24 -21.25
CA ALA A 100 -38.45 28.60 -20.29
C ALA A 100 -38.82 30.08 -20.38
N SER A 101 -37.82 30.97 -20.52
CA SER A 101 -38.00 32.41 -20.66
C SER A 101 -38.73 32.80 -21.96
N VAL A 102 -38.37 32.16 -23.07
CA VAL A 102 -39.10 32.35 -24.35
C VAL A 102 -40.54 31.86 -24.23
N SER A 103 -40.75 30.72 -23.56
CA SER A 103 -42.10 30.18 -23.31
C SER A 103 -42.96 31.10 -22.44
N THR A 104 -42.40 31.73 -21.41
CA THR A 104 -43.14 32.68 -20.57
C THR A 104 -43.47 33.95 -21.33
N LEU A 105 -42.52 34.54 -22.07
CA LEU A 105 -42.71 35.70 -22.93
C LEU A 105 -43.83 35.51 -23.95
N TRP A 106 -43.89 34.33 -24.57
CA TRP A 106 -44.96 34.01 -25.53
C TRP A 106 -46.34 33.98 -24.87
N LYS A 107 -46.44 33.45 -23.64
CA LYS A 107 -47.68 33.41 -22.86
C LYS A 107 -48.18 34.78 -22.43
N THR A 108 -47.28 35.74 -22.14
CA THR A 108 -47.66 37.11 -21.74
C THR A 108 -48.15 37.97 -22.90
N ARG A 109 -48.11 37.48 -24.15
CA ARG A 109 -48.70 38.13 -25.34
C ARG A 109 -48.37 39.63 -25.44
N LEU A 110 -47.08 39.97 -25.32
CA LEU A 110 -46.62 41.32 -25.62
C LEU A 110 -46.56 41.49 -27.14
N GLY A 111 -47.65 41.93 -27.77
CA GLY A 111 -47.80 42.10 -29.23
C GLY A 111 -46.86 43.12 -29.90
N LYS A 112 -45.77 43.50 -29.21
CA LYS A 112 -44.74 44.44 -29.68
C LYS A 112 -43.34 43.83 -29.75
N PHE A 113 -43.13 42.59 -29.30
CA PHE A 113 -41.81 41.97 -29.31
C PHE A 113 -41.59 41.15 -30.59
N ASN A 114 -40.48 41.42 -31.28
CA ASN A 114 -40.03 40.65 -32.44
C ASN A 114 -38.94 39.67 -31.97
N PHE A 115 -39.26 38.38 -31.94
CA PHE A 115 -38.40 37.31 -31.42
C PHE A 115 -37.35 36.79 -32.43
N LYS A 116 -37.13 37.47 -33.56
CA LYS A 116 -36.19 36.99 -34.58
C LYS A 116 -34.77 36.78 -34.03
N ASP A 117 -34.29 37.71 -33.21
CA ASP A 117 -32.94 37.62 -32.64
C ASP A 117 -32.87 36.54 -31.55
N GLU A 118 -33.90 36.38 -30.73
CA GLU A 118 -34.02 35.29 -29.74
C GLU A 118 -34.01 33.91 -30.41
N VAL A 119 -34.82 33.73 -31.48
CA VAL A 119 -34.91 32.47 -32.22
C VAL A 119 -33.60 32.16 -32.92
N ALA A 120 -32.93 33.16 -33.50
CA ALA A 120 -31.61 32.98 -34.10
C ALA A 120 -30.54 32.60 -33.05
N THR A 121 -30.60 33.20 -31.85
CA THR A 121 -29.71 32.86 -30.73
C THR A 121 -29.97 31.44 -30.22
N MET A 122 -31.24 31.03 -30.11
CA MET A 122 -31.62 29.65 -29.79
C MET A 122 -31.15 28.65 -30.84
N GLU A 123 -31.26 28.95 -32.14
CA GLU A 123 -30.80 28.08 -33.22
C GLU A 123 -29.28 27.89 -33.18
N GLY A 124 -28.53 28.94 -32.85
CA GLY A 124 -27.09 28.88 -32.58
C GLY A 124 -26.79 27.97 -31.38
N GLY A 125 -27.37 28.28 -30.22
CA GLY A 125 -27.16 27.53 -28.98
C GLY A 125 -27.67 26.08 -29.00
N ARG A 126 -28.62 25.74 -29.89
CA ARG A 126 -29.16 24.38 -30.05
C ARG A 126 -28.09 23.38 -30.50
N LYS A 127 -27.11 23.80 -31.30
CA LYS A 127 -26.01 22.92 -31.72
C LYS A 127 -25.06 22.64 -30.57
N ASP A 128 -24.74 23.67 -29.80
CA ASP A 128 -23.87 23.56 -28.63
C ASP A 128 -24.57 22.71 -27.55
N TYR A 129 -25.88 22.90 -27.35
CA TYR A 129 -26.73 22.05 -26.50
C TYR A 129 -26.67 20.58 -26.91
N ALA A 130 -26.93 20.26 -28.18
CA ALA A 130 -26.94 18.88 -28.66
C ALA A 130 -25.56 18.23 -28.51
N HIS A 131 -24.49 19.02 -28.67
CA HIS A 131 -23.13 18.57 -28.42
C HIS A 131 -22.89 18.29 -26.94
N ALA A 132 -23.24 19.20 -26.03
CA ALA A 132 -23.07 19.01 -24.59
C ALA A 132 -23.91 17.83 -24.07
N GLU A 133 -25.18 17.72 -24.49
CA GLU A 133 -26.06 16.60 -24.11
C GLU A 133 -25.47 15.24 -24.53
N ALA A 134 -24.84 15.17 -25.71
CA ALA A 134 -24.17 13.95 -26.18
C ALA A 134 -22.89 13.62 -25.39
N LEU A 135 -22.27 14.59 -24.71
CA LEU A 135 -21.05 14.40 -23.92
C LEU A 135 -21.30 13.97 -22.48
N VAL A 136 -22.47 14.27 -21.90
CA VAL A 136 -22.81 13.96 -20.50
C VAL A 136 -22.65 12.46 -20.21
N SER A 137 -23.34 11.59 -20.96
CA SER A 137 -23.28 10.13 -20.69
C SER A 137 -21.87 9.53 -20.87
N PRO A 138 -21.09 9.88 -21.92
CA PRO A 138 -19.70 9.48 -22.01
C PRO A 138 -18.82 9.94 -20.84
N ILE A 139 -18.98 11.18 -20.36
CA ILE A 139 -18.19 11.70 -19.22
C ILE A 139 -18.57 10.97 -17.93
N GLU A 140 -19.87 10.79 -17.66
CA GLU A 140 -20.36 10.01 -16.52
C GLU A 140 -19.84 8.56 -16.54
N GLY A 141 -19.78 7.94 -17.72
CA GLY A 141 -19.18 6.62 -17.90
C GLY A 141 -17.69 6.57 -17.55
N ARG A 142 -16.91 7.59 -17.92
CA ARG A 142 -15.49 7.68 -17.54
C ARG A 142 -15.31 7.93 -16.04
N LEU A 143 -16.15 8.78 -15.45
CA LEU A 143 -16.16 9.04 -14.01
C LEU A 143 -16.44 7.77 -13.20
N GLN A 144 -17.33 6.90 -13.70
CA GLN A 144 -17.60 5.60 -13.07
C GLN A 144 -16.37 4.68 -13.07
N GLY A 145 -15.54 4.73 -14.12
CA GLY A 145 -14.32 3.92 -14.23
C GLY A 145 -13.24 4.26 -13.20
N PHE A 146 -13.27 5.44 -12.58
CA PHE A 146 -12.31 5.77 -11.52
C PHE A 146 -12.52 4.96 -10.23
N TRP A 147 -13.70 4.35 -10.06
CA TRP A 147 -13.98 3.43 -8.96
C TRP A 147 -13.36 2.04 -9.15
N ASP A 148 -12.80 1.75 -10.32
CA ASP A 148 -12.12 0.48 -10.57
C ASP A 148 -10.86 0.35 -9.71
N PRO A 149 -10.59 -0.83 -9.11
CA PRO A 149 -9.38 -1.07 -8.33
C PRO A 149 -8.11 -0.71 -9.09
N ILE A 150 -7.09 -0.21 -8.38
CA ILE A 150 -5.78 -0.02 -8.99
C ILE A 150 -5.16 -1.39 -9.26
N PRO A 151 -4.72 -1.68 -10.50
CA PRO A 151 -3.96 -2.89 -10.76
C PRO A 151 -2.62 -2.79 -10.01
N VAL A 152 -2.44 -3.63 -9.00
CA VAL A 152 -1.17 -3.75 -8.28
C VAL A 152 -0.32 -4.80 -8.98
N SER A 153 0.97 -4.52 -9.23
CA SER A 153 1.90 -5.49 -9.79
C SER A 153 1.98 -6.73 -8.88
N PRO A 154 1.96 -7.96 -9.40
CA PRO A 154 2.01 -9.20 -8.60
C PRO A 154 3.39 -9.51 -8.01
N ASP A 155 4.21 -8.51 -7.73
CA ASP A 155 5.60 -8.70 -7.30
C ASP A 155 5.74 -8.96 -5.79
N THR A 156 5.01 -9.93 -5.24
CA THR A 156 5.31 -10.53 -3.92
C THR A 156 4.61 -11.88 -3.72
N LYS A 157 4.72 -12.84 -4.67
CA LYS A 157 4.17 -14.20 -4.49
C LYS A 157 5.21 -15.32 -4.28
N GLU A 158 6.51 -15.06 -4.40
CA GLU A 158 7.50 -16.16 -4.41
C GLU A 158 8.45 -16.26 -3.20
N ALA A 159 8.37 -15.39 -2.19
CA ALA A 159 9.34 -15.43 -1.08
C ALA A 159 8.86 -16.11 0.22
N LEU A 160 7.59 -16.52 0.33
CA LEU A 160 7.03 -17.03 1.61
C LEU A 160 6.76 -18.54 1.63
N THR A 161 7.05 -19.29 0.57
CA THR A 161 6.73 -20.74 0.50
C THR A 161 7.84 -21.69 0.94
N GLU A 162 9.01 -21.21 1.39
CA GLU A 162 10.12 -22.09 1.84
C GLU A 162 10.41 -22.10 3.36
N VAL A 163 9.68 -21.35 4.20
CA VAL A 163 10.02 -21.23 5.64
C VAL A 163 8.88 -21.54 6.62
N LEU A 164 7.74 -22.11 6.18
CA LEU A 164 6.70 -22.54 7.13
C LEU A 164 6.92 -23.99 7.61
N GLY A 165 7.88 -24.14 8.50
CA GLY A 165 7.83 -25.15 9.56
C GLY A 165 6.91 -24.65 10.67
N GLU A 166 5.77 -25.33 10.81
CA GLU A 166 4.86 -25.39 11.96
C GLU A 166 4.27 -24.05 12.49
N ASP A 167 2.99 -23.87 12.15
CA ASP A 167 2.10 -22.80 12.61
C ASP A 167 1.53 -23.18 14.00
N GLU A 168 2.10 -22.61 15.07
CA GLU A 168 1.52 -22.64 16.41
C GLU A 168 0.53 -21.47 16.55
N GLU A 169 -0.74 -21.84 16.72
CA GLU A 169 -1.92 -20.99 16.88
C GLU A 169 -1.74 -19.89 17.95
N VAL A 170 -1.45 -18.66 17.52
CA VAL A 170 -1.44 -17.48 18.40
C VAL A 170 -2.68 -16.61 18.16
N ASN A 171 -3.53 -16.59 19.19
CA ASN A 171 -4.75 -15.81 19.34
C ASN A 171 -4.60 -14.32 18.96
N CYS A 172 -5.48 -13.85 18.08
CA CYS A 172 -5.66 -12.42 17.78
C CYS A 172 -6.22 -11.68 19.01
N PRO A 173 -5.68 -10.52 19.41
CA PRO A 173 -6.38 -9.65 20.35
C PRO A 173 -7.51 -8.91 19.64
N ALA A 174 -8.67 -8.87 20.29
CA ALA A 174 -9.85 -8.14 19.84
C ALA A 174 -9.54 -6.66 19.59
N SER A 175 -9.93 -6.19 18.41
CA SER A 175 -9.91 -4.80 17.99
C SER A 175 -10.61 -3.89 19.01
N ALA A 176 -9.85 -2.99 19.63
CA ALA A 176 -10.37 -1.85 20.37
C ALA A 176 -10.42 -0.63 19.44
N PHE A 177 -11.48 -0.53 18.64
CA PHE A 177 -11.93 0.73 18.06
C PHE A 177 -13.35 1.00 18.55
N GLU A 178 -13.45 1.29 19.84
CA GLU A 178 -14.66 1.90 20.39
C GLU A 178 -14.63 3.40 20.10
N VAL A 179 -15.50 3.75 19.16
CA VAL A 179 -16.24 5.00 19.01
C VAL A 179 -16.18 5.93 20.22
N SER A 180 -15.76 7.17 20.00
CA SER A 180 -16.10 8.31 20.85
C SER A 180 -16.30 9.55 19.98
N LEU A 181 -17.53 9.72 19.49
CA LEU A 181 -18.06 11.03 19.10
C LEU A 181 -19.20 11.34 20.08
N SER A 182 -18.86 11.92 21.22
CA SER A 182 -19.85 12.54 22.10
C SER A 182 -19.42 13.96 22.48
N GLY A 183 -20.26 14.91 22.07
CA GLY A 183 -20.38 16.24 22.66
C GLY A 183 -20.02 17.39 21.73
N ASN A 184 -20.80 18.47 21.57
CA ASN A 184 -22.04 18.92 22.19
C ASN A 184 -22.69 19.90 21.20
N VAL A 185 -23.99 19.78 20.90
CA VAL A 185 -24.78 20.89 20.31
C VAL A 185 -25.86 21.24 21.31
N SER A 186 -25.70 22.39 21.94
CA SER A 186 -26.76 23.04 22.70
C SER A 186 -27.61 23.86 21.74
N ILE A 187 -28.92 23.58 21.72
CA ILE A 187 -29.97 24.55 21.40
C ILE A 187 -30.86 24.64 22.63
#